data_AF-A0A0D6LTE2-F1
#
_entry.id   AF-A0A0D6LTE2-F1
#
_cell.length_a   1.000
_cell.length_b   1.000
_cell.length_c   1.000
_cell.angle_alpha   90.00
_cell.angle_beta   90.00
_cell.angle_gamma   90.00
#
_symmetry.space_group_name_H-M   'P 1'
#
loop_
_entity.id
_entity.type
_entity.pdbx_description
1 polymer ?
#
loop_
_entity_poly.entity_id
_entity_poly.type
_entity_poly.pdbx_seq_one_letter_code
_entity_poly.pdbx_strand_id
1 'polypeptide(L)' 'MNKAVFVMAESIKFVKEYPLNQADIPEEFKYRTSVLENGDLSVEHPMVDYTPPQYINLLFTDLGILTPAAVGEELIKLYT' A
#
# COMPACT_ATOMS: atom_id res chain seq x y z
N MET A 1 0.53 -17.01 -17.19
CA MET A 1 0.81 -15.96 -16.18
C MET A 1 2.32 -15.92 -16.00
N ASN A 2 3.00 -14.94 -16.60
CA ASN A 2 4.45 -14.72 -16.47
C ASN A 2 4.82 -13.31 -16.96
N LYS A 3 3.92 -12.37 -16.73
CA LYS A 3 4.09 -10.98 -17.16
C LYS A 3 4.63 -10.19 -15.99
N ALA A 4 5.62 -9.36 -16.24
CA ALA A 4 6.13 -8.45 -15.23
C ALA A 4 5.04 -7.45 -14.82
N VAL A 5 4.96 -7.18 -13.53
CA VAL A 5 4.07 -6.19 -12.92
C VAL A 5 4.92 -5.08 -12.35
N PHE A 6 4.65 -3.86 -12.80
CA PHE A 6 5.33 -2.66 -12.35
C PHE A 6 4.34 -1.72 -11.68
N VAL A 7 4.78 -1.04 -10.64
CA VAL A 7 3.97 -0.07 -9.90
C VAL A 7 4.54 1.32 -10.14
N MET A 8 3.68 2.32 -10.27
CA MET A 8 4.07 3.73 -10.35
C MET A 8 3.49 4.46 -9.14
N ALA A 9 4.35 5.03 -8.31
CA ALA A 9 3.94 5.74 -7.10
C ALA A 9 4.99 6.79 -6.73
N GLU A 10 4.54 7.91 -6.19
CA GLU A 10 5.42 8.94 -5.62
C GLU A 10 5.89 8.50 -4.22
N SER A 11 7.09 8.91 -3.82
CA SER A 11 7.73 8.59 -2.54
C SER A 11 6.92 9.08 -1.34
N ILE A 12 6.15 10.17 -1.49
CA ILE A 12 5.22 10.69 -0.47
C ILE A 12 4.09 9.70 -0.12
N LYS A 13 3.86 8.67 -0.94
CA LYS A 13 2.88 7.60 -0.68
C LYS A 13 3.49 6.43 0.08
N PHE A 14 4.76 6.50 0.48
CA PHE A 14 5.36 5.49 1.36
C PHE A 14 4.85 5.72 2.78
N VAL A 15 4.22 4.68 3.34
CA VAL A 15 3.62 4.72 4.68
C VAL A 15 4.30 3.69 5.56
N LYS A 16 4.48 4.01 6.84
CA LYS A 16 5.04 3.12 7.86
C LYS A 16 4.00 2.11 8.37
N GLU A 17 3.43 1.34 7.45
CA GLU A 17 2.45 0.30 7.73
C GLU A 17 2.92 -1.02 7.14
N TYR A 18 2.67 -2.12 7.86
CA TYR A 18 3.19 -3.44 7.50
C TYR A 18 2.09 -4.52 7.55
N PRO A 19 1.09 -4.47 6.64
CA PRO A 19 0.06 -5.49 6.56
C PRO A 19 0.66 -6.82 6.10
N LEU A 20 0.33 -7.92 6.77
CA LEU A 20 0.72 -9.28 6.37
C LEU A 20 -0.34 -9.90 5.44
N ASN A 21 -1.59 -9.46 5.56
CA ASN A 21 -2.71 -9.90 4.75
C ASN A 21 -3.76 -8.78 4.60
N GLN A 22 -4.84 -9.05 3.84
CA GLN A 22 -5.90 -8.07 3.54
C GLN A 22 -6.64 -7.56 4.78
N ALA A 23 -6.77 -8.38 5.83
CA ALA A 23 -7.44 -7.98 7.06
C ALA A 23 -6.63 -6.93 7.83
N ASP A 24 -5.30 -6.96 7.72
CA ASP A 24 -4.40 -6.10 8.51
C ASP A 24 -4.34 -4.65 8.03
N ILE A 25 -4.90 -4.34 6.85
CA ILE A 25 -5.01 -2.97 6.37
C ILE A 25 -5.99 -2.20 7.29
N PRO A 26 -5.57 -1.06 7.88
CA PRO A 26 -6.43 -0.22 8.72
C PRO A 26 -7.75 0.21 8.03
N GLU A 27 -8.83 0.31 8.80
CA GLU A 27 -10.17 0.63 8.27
C GLU A 27 -10.24 2.02 7.65
N GLU A 28 -9.45 2.98 8.18
CA GLU A 28 -9.30 4.33 7.66
C GLU A 28 -8.75 4.38 6.22
N PHE A 29 -8.04 3.34 5.78
CA PHE A 29 -7.57 3.22 4.39
C PHE A 29 -8.57 2.47 3.52
N LYS A 30 -9.36 1.56 4.10
CA LYS A 30 -10.36 0.76 3.39
C LYS A 30 -11.62 1.55 3.04
N TYR A 31 -12.05 2.43 3.92
CA TYR A 31 -13.36 3.06 3.83
C TYR A 31 -13.27 4.59 3.92
N ARG A 32 -14.28 5.26 3.37
CA ARG A 32 -14.40 6.72 3.52
C ARG A 32 -14.76 7.07 4.96
N THR A 33 -14.29 8.22 5.44
CA THR A 33 -14.60 8.73 6.79
C THR A 33 -16.11 8.78 7.06
N SER A 34 -16.93 9.19 6.09
CA SER A 34 -18.40 9.22 6.24
C SER A 34 -19.02 7.85 6.53
N VAL A 35 -18.43 6.78 5.99
CA VAL A 35 -18.87 5.40 6.19
C VAL A 35 -18.43 4.91 7.56
N LEU A 36 -17.21 5.25 8.00
CA LEU A 36 -16.71 4.87 9.32
C LEU A 36 -17.50 5.54 10.46
N GLU A 37 -17.95 6.77 10.26
CA GLU A 37 -18.68 7.53 11.28
C GLU A 37 -20.16 7.10 11.40
N ASN A 38 -20.83 6.83 10.28
CA ASN A 38 -22.30 6.68 10.25
C ASN A 38 -22.81 5.51 9.41
N GLY A 39 -21.93 4.75 8.76
CA GLY A 39 -22.28 3.67 7.85
C GLY A 39 -22.27 2.28 8.51
N ASP A 40 -22.90 1.32 7.84
CA ASP A 40 -22.86 -0.09 8.23
C ASP A 40 -21.80 -0.81 7.37
N LEU A 41 -20.71 -1.25 8.00
CA LEU A 41 -19.61 -1.93 7.31
C LEU A 41 -19.99 -3.31 6.75
N SER A 42 -21.11 -3.90 7.18
CA SER A 42 -21.52 -5.22 6.70
C SER A 42 -22.03 -5.23 5.26
N VAL A 43 -22.47 -4.07 4.76
CA VAL A 43 -22.97 -3.88 3.38
C VAL A 43 -21.98 -3.14 2.48
N GLU A 44 -20.94 -2.56 3.06
CA GLU A 44 -19.95 -1.75 2.38
C GLU A 44 -18.77 -2.60 1.89
N HIS A 45 -18.18 -2.18 0.77
CA HIS A 45 -17.04 -2.88 0.17
C HIS A 45 -15.75 -2.05 0.35
N PRO A 46 -14.61 -2.70 0.67
CA PRO A 46 -13.35 -1.99 0.82
C PRO A 46 -12.93 -1.35 -0.52
N MET A 47 -12.46 -0.11 -0.46
CA MET A 47 -12.04 0.67 -1.64
C MET A 47 -10.61 0.34 -2.10
N VAL A 48 -9.81 -0.28 -1.24
CA VAL A 48 -8.41 -0.62 -1.50
C VAL A 48 -8.12 -2.05 -1.07
N ASP A 49 -7.11 -2.64 -1.69
CA ASP A 49 -6.55 -3.93 -1.32
C ASP A 49 -5.02 -3.84 -1.15
N TYR A 50 -4.46 -4.87 -0.50
CA TYR A 50 -3.03 -5.07 -0.35
C TYR A 50 -2.53 -6.02 -1.45
N THR A 51 -1.51 -5.57 -2.18
CA THR A 51 -0.76 -6.41 -3.11
C THR A 51 0.58 -6.78 -2.49
N PRO A 52 0.81 -8.06 -2.12
CA PRO A 52 2.06 -8.50 -1.55
C PRO A 52 3.28 -8.20 -2.46
N PRO A 53 4.45 -7.88 -1.88
CA PRO A 53 5.64 -7.45 -2.63
C PRO A 53 6.16 -8.52 -3.60
N GLN A 54 5.90 -9.82 -3.32
CA GLN A 54 6.28 -10.94 -4.18
C GLN A 54 5.62 -10.93 -5.57
N TYR A 55 4.54 -10.16 -5.74
CA TYR A 55 3.86 -9.98 -7.03
C TYR A 55 4.31 -8.73 -7.78
N ILE A 56 5.18 -7.90 -7.20
CA ILE A 56 5.65 -6.63 -7.79
C ILE A 56 7.11 -6.78 -8.19
N ASN A 57 7.43 -6.48 -9.45
CA ASN A 57 8.81 -6.55 -9.93
C ASN A 57 9.61 -5.30 -9.57
N LEU A 58 9.12 -4.12 -9.96
CA LEU A 58 9.77 -2.83 -9.72
C LEU A 58 8.74 -1.73 -9.48
N LEU A 59 9.15 -0.73 -8.72
CA LEU A 59 8.40 0.48 -8.44
C LEU A 59 9.10 1.66 -9.11
N PHE A 60 8.37 2.43 -9.91
CA PHE A 60 8.81 3.69 -10.50
C PHE A 60 8.40 4.82 -9.57
N THR A 61 9.39 5.50 -9.00
CA THR A 61 9.19 6.62 -8.10
C THR A 61 10.04 7.82 -8.53
N ASP A 62 9.80 8.96 -7.88
CA ASP A 62 10.61 10.18 -7.99
C ASP A 62 12.03 10.04 -7.41
N LEU A 63 12.27 9.00 -6.58
CA LEU A 63 13.60 8.63 -6.09
C LEU A 63 14.35 7.69 -7.04
N GLY A 64 13.69 7.25 -8.12
CA GLY A 64 14.23 6.31 -9.10
C GLY A 64 13.43 5.01 -9.18
N ILE A 65 14.04 3.98 -9.77
CA ILE A 65 13.42 2.66 -9.88
C ILE A 65 13.86 1.82 -8.68
N LEU A 66 12.89 1.38 -7.87
CA LEU A 66 13.12 0.66 -6.63
C LEU A 66 12.60 -0.78 -6.71
N THR A 67 13.26 -1.68 -5.99
CA THR A 67 12.67 -2.99 -5.66
C THR A 67 11.73 -2.84 -4.47
N PRO A 68 10.77 -3.76 -4.26
CA PRO A 68 9.90 -3.70 -3.08
C PRO A 68 10.66 -3.65 -1.75
N ALA A 69 11.81 -4.34 -1.64
CA ALA A 69 12.64 -4.31 -0.44
C ALA A 69 13.30 -2.92 -0.22
N ALA A 70 13.71 -2.24 -1.28
CA ALA A 70 14.34 -0.92 -1.18
C ALA A 70 13.40 0.16 -0.64
N VAL A 71 12.08 -0.01 -0.78
CA VAL A 71 11.08 0.90 -0.16
C VAL A 71 11.23 0.94 1.37
N GLY A 72 11.52 -0.20 1.99
CA GLY A 72 11.75 -0.26 3.44
C GLY A 72 12.99 0.50 3.89
N GLU A 73 14.07 0.41 3.11
CA GLU A 73 15.31 1.18 3.35
C GLU A 73 15.08 2.69 3.23
N GLU A 74 14.32 3.13 2.22
CA GLU A 74 13.95 4.55 2.07
C GLU A 74 13.07 5.03 3.24
N LEU A 75 12.13 4.20 3.71
CA LEU A 75 11.34 4.51 4.90
C LEU A 75 12.22 4.66 6.14
N ILE A 76 13.20 3.77 6.37
CA ILE A 76 14.09 3.88 7.54
C ILE A 76 14.86 5.21 7.55
N LYS A 77 15.34 5.66 6.38
CA LYS A 77 16.04 6.95 6.22
C LYS A 77 15.17 8.16 6.54
N LEU A 78 13.85 8.08 6.34
CA LEU A 78 12.94 9.19 6.66
C LEU A 78 12.69 9.36 8.17
N TYR A 79 12.90 8.29 8.96
CA TYR A 79 12.60 8.27 10.39
C TYR A 79 13.84 8.19 11.30
N THR A 80 15.04 8.25 10.72
CA THR A 80 16.34 8.26 11.43
C THR A 80 17.11 9.50 11.04
#